data_AF-A0A9X1VGV6-F1
#
_entry.id   AF-A0A9X1VGV6-F1
#
_cell.length_a   1.000
_cell.length_b   1.000
_cell.length_c   1.000
_cell.angle_alpha   90.00
_cell.angle_beta   90.00
_cell.angle_gamma   90.00
#
_symmetry.space_group_name_H-M   'P 1'
#
loop_
_entity.id
_entity.type
_entity.pdbx_description
1 polymer ?
#
loop_
_entity_poly.entity_id
_entity_poly.type
_entity_poly.pdbx_seq_one_letter_code
_entity_poly.pdbx_strand_id
1 'polypeptide(L)'
;MKTKLTLASLATLLLSGAVYAQTPRQAVLAAESSFAEQVTKNGMKTAFLTNAAPTAMVVENGKLVEAQAAWNTRPVKPNTRLTWYPLLADVAQTGDLGYTTGPWTMLQNDRAQAAGEYVTLWRKQPDGQWKYVVNMGIERIGVPPSAPATVPAPRQALAMATPSMAPTSVLLDLDARFAAAEVLKPGATYQQYLSAEARLYRPGLSMMQGLAAVANMKNLEKGYIFAPTTGYLSAGGDLGYVLGTYRHPGDAKHPQESGSYVRIWRREAEAGWRLALEMFNSPAAVAAPAGPAPVAEGAGTAPAAAPARRAQ
;
A
#
# COMPACT_ATOMS: atom_id res chain seq x y z
N MET A 1 -6.47 15.88 -84.05
CA MET A 1 -7.00 14.76 -83.25
C MET A 1 -5.87 14.12 -82.46
N LYS A 2 -6.16 13.71 -81.21
CA LYS A 2 -5.33 12.98 -80.22
C LYS A 2 -4.62 13.85 -79.17
N THR A 3 -5.40 14.31 -78.19
CA THR A 3 -4.91 14.74 -76.88
C THR A 3 -4.81 13.49 -75.98
N LYS A 4 -3.63 13.19 -75.43
CA LYS A 4 -3.42 12.09 -74.47
C LYS A 4 -3.63 12.62 -73.06
N LEU A 5 -4.60 12.08 -72.33
CA LEU A 5 -4.84 12.35 -70.92
C LEU A 5 -4.20 11.23 -70.10
N THR A 6 -3.18 11.56 -69.32
CA THR A 6 -2.53 10.64 -68.39
C THR A 6 -3.20 10.75 -67.02
N LEU A 7 -3.96 9.73 -66.61
CA LEU A 7 -4.50 9.62 -65.25
C LEU A 7 -3.39 9.12 -64.31
N ALA A 8 -2.91 9.98 -63.42
CA ALA A 8 -2.09 9.56 -62.29
C ALA A 8 -3.02 9.02 -61.19
N SER A 9 -2.95 7.72 -60.93
CA SER A 9 -3.67 7.09 -59.81
C SER A 9 -2.86 7.26 -58.54
N LEU A 10 -3.37 8.05 -57.59
CA LEU A 10 -2.77 8.24 -56.28
C LEU A 10 -3.24 7.11 -55.35
N ALA A 11 -2.43 6.06 -55.20
CA ALA A 11 -2.69 4.99 -54.24
C ALA A 11 -2.44 5.51 -52.81
N THR A 12 -3.51 5.73 -52.05
CA THR A 12 -3.42 6.10 -50.62
C THR A 12 -3.17 4.84 -49.80
N LEU A 13 -1.94 4.67 -49.32
CA LEU A 13 -1.57 3.55 -48.45
C LEU A 13 -2.10 3.82 -47.03
N LEU A 14 -3.25 3.26 -46.69
CA LEU A 14 -3.74 3.23 -45.31
C LEU A 14 -2.87 2.26 -44.51
N LEU A 15 -1.84 2.77 -43.82
CA LEU A 15 -1.17 2.02 -42.76
C LEU A 15 -2.15 1.88 -41.59
N SER A 16 -2.85 0.74 -41.53
CA SER A 16 -3.50 0.29 -40.30
C SER A 16 -2.43 -0.10 -39.28
N GLY A 17 -1.84 0.89 -38.62
CA GLY A 17 -1.07 0.66 -37.40
C GLY A 17 -2.01 0.07 -36.36
N ALA A 18 -1.86 -1.21 -36.05
CA ALA A 18 -2.50 -1.80 -34.88
C ALA A 18 -1.97 -1.08 -33.64
N VAL A 19 -2.68 -0.04 -33.20
CA VAL A 19 -2.51 0.50 -31.85
C VAL A 19 -2.99 -0.63 -30.94
N TYR A 20 -2.06 -1.43 -30.43
CA TYR A 20 -2.37 -2.37 -29.36
C TYR A 20 -2.86 -1.56 -28.17
N ALA A 21 -4.18 -1.52 -27.97
CA ALA A 21 -4.76 -0.92 -26.79
C ALA A 21 -4.13 -1.60 -25.57
N GLN A 22 -3.44 -0.81 -24.76
CA GLN A 22 -2.83 -1.29 -23.52
C GLN A 22 -3.93 -1.92 -22.66
N THR A 23 -3.68 -3.11 -22.11
CA THR A 23 -4.64 -3.72 -21.18
C THR A 23 -4.86 -2.81 -19.96
N PRO A 24 -6.03 -2.80 -19.31
CA PRO A 24 -6.26 -1.95 -18.14
C PRO A 24 -5.20 -2.12 -17.05
N ARG A 25 -4.72 -3.35 -16.84
CA ARG A 25 -3.67 -3.65 -15.87
C ARG A 25 -2.33 -3.02 -16.25
N GLN A 26 -1.95 -3.10 -17.52
CA GLN A 26 -0.75 -2.44 -18.01
C GLN A 26 -0.88 -0.91 -17.86
N ALA A 27 -2.07 -0.33 -18.05
CA ALA A 27 -2.31 1.10 -17.85
C ALA A 27 -2.11 1.53 -16.39
N VAL A 28 -2.58 0.73 -15.42
CA VAL A 28 -2.32 0.95 -13.99
C VAL A 28 -0.82 0.86 -13.68
N LEU A 29 -0.11 -0.12 -14.24
CA LEU A 29 1.34 -0.24 -14.08
C LEU A 29 2.09 0.96 -14.67
N ALA A 30 1.67 1.44 -15.86
CA ALA A 30 2.26 2.61 -16.49
C ALA A 30 2.01 3.89 -15.68
N ALA A 31 0.83 4.04 -15.07
CA ALA A 31 0.52 5.14 -14.16
C ALA A 31 1.44 5.12 -12.94
N GLU A 32 1.64 3.96 -12.32
CA GLU A 32 2.55 3.80 -11.17
C GLU A 32 4.00 4.11 -11.52
N SER A 33 4.52 3.56 -12.62
CA SER A 33 5.89 3.83 -13.07
C SER A 33 6.09 5.30 -13.44
N SER A 34 5.13 5.91 -14.14
CA SER A 34 5.18 7.34 -14.46
C SER A 34 5.20 8.20 -13.20
N PHE A 35 4.40 7.82 -12.19
CA PHE A 35 4.37 8.52 -10.91
C PHE A 35 5.72 8.43 -10.17
N ALA A 36 6.34 7.25 -10.12
CA ALA A 36 7.67 7.06 -9.54
C ALA A 36 8.75 7.90 -10.25
N GLU A 37 8.70 7.97 -11.59
CA GLU A 37 9.60 8.81 -12.36
C GLU A 37 9.39 10.30 -12.08
N GLN A 38 8.14 10.75 -11.98
CA GLN A 38 7.81 12.15 -11.69
C GLN A 38 8.35 12.59 -10.34
N VAL A 39 8.41 11.73 -9.32
CA VAL A 39 9.06 12.08 -8.04
C VAL A 39 10.54 12.38 -8.23
N THR A 40 11.22 11.61 -9.08
CA THR A 40 12.64 11.83 -9.37
C THR A 40 12.87 13.12 -10.17
N LYS A 41 11.98 13.43 -11.13
CA LYS A 41 12.10 14.59 -12.03
C LYS A 41 11.63 15.90 -11.41
N ASN A 42 10.52 15.86 -10.67
CA ASN A 42 9.76 17.05 -10.26
C ASN A 42 9.69 17.23 -8.73
N GLY A 43 10.23 16.28 -7.97
CA GLY A 43 10.16 16.23 -6.51
C GLY A 43 8.85 15.66 -5.98
N MET A 44 8.86 15.24 -4.71
CA MET A 44 7.73 14.56 -4.06
C MET A 44 6.45 15.40 -4.08
N LYS A 45 6.48 16.63 -3.57
CA LYS A 45 5.27 17.47 -3.45
C LYS A 45 4.55 17.62 -4.80
N THR A 46 5.28 18.00 -5.84
CA THR A 46 4.73 18.20 -7.19
C THR A 46 4.15 16.91 -7.74
N ALA A 47 4.92 15.82 -7.73
CA ALA A 47 4.49 14.57 -8.32
C ALA A 47 3.27 13.97 -7.61
N PHE A 48 3.23 13.99 -6.27
CA PHE A 48 2.06 13.49 -5.54
C PHE A 48 0.82 14.34 -5.82
N LEU A 49 0.92 15.67 -5.79
CA LEU A 49 -0.22 16.55 -6.12
C LEU A 49 -0.71 16.38 -7.56
N THR A 50 0.20 16.17 -8.53
CA THR A 50 -0.15 15.94 -9.94
C THR A 50 -0.94 14.65 -10.14
N ASN A 51 -0.52 13.56 -9.48
CA ASN A 51 -1.10 12.22 -9.67
C ASN A 51 -2.29 11.95 -8.73
N ALA A 52 -2.59 12.83 -7.78
CA ALA A 52 -3.72 12.73 -6.87
C ALA A 52 -5.06 13.04 -7.56
N ALA A 53 -6.06 12.19 -7.35
CA ALA A 53 -7.44 12.57 -7.59
C ALA A 53 -7.86 13.67 -6.59
N PRO A 54 -8.86 14.52 -6.92
CA PRO A 54 -9.27 15.63 -6.04
C PRO A 54 -9.66 15.21 -4.62
N THR A 55 -10.17 13.99 -4.44
CA THR A 55 -10.60 13.43 -3.14
C THR A 55 -9.65 12.36 -2.63
N ALA A 56 -8.40 12.35 -3.11
CA ALA A 56 -7.45 11.32 -2.73
C ALA A 56 -7.10 11.40 -1.24
N MET A 57 -6.93 10.24 -0.62
CA MET A 57 -6.57 10.11 0.78
C MET A 57 -5.13 9.60 0.93
N VAL A 58 -4.44 10.12 1.93
CA VAL A 58 -3.13 9.63 2.40
C VAL A 58 -3.18 9.45 3.91
N VAL A 59 -2.13 8.86 4.50
CA VAL A 59 -2.03 8.73 5.95
C VAL A 59 -0.98 9.67 6.52
N GLU A 60 -1.35 10.36 7.61
CA GLU A 60 -0.48 11.16 8.46
C GLU A 60 -0.61 10.67 9.91
N ASN A 61 0.50 10.17 10.48
CA ASN A 61 0.54 9.69 11.86
C ASN A 61 -0.64 8.76 12.23
N GLY A 62 -0.89 7.74 11.40
CA GLY A 62 -1.99 6.79 11.59
C GLY A 62 -3.39 7.28 11.24
N LYS A 63 -3.57 8.52 10.74
CA LYS A 63 -4.86 9.10 10.37
C LYS A 63 -4.99 9.32 8.87
N LEU A 64 -6.11 8.90 8.29
CA LEU A 64 -6.49 9.27 6.93
C LEU A 64 -6.79 10.77 6.84
N VAL A 65 -6.17 11.43 5.86
CA VAL A 65 -6.33 12.86 5.57
C VAL A 65 -6.36 13.08 4.06
N GLU A 66 -6.90 14.21 3.64
CA GLU A 66 -6.90 14.60 2.23
C GLU A 66 -5.47 14.83 1.72
N ALA A 67 -5.15 14.24 0.57
CA ALA A 67 -3.82 14.30 -0.04
C ALA A 67 -3.41 15.73 -0.37
N GLN A 68 -4.34 16.54 -0.88
CA GLN A 68 -4.09 17.93 -1.26
C GLN A 68 -3.66 18.76 -0.05
N ALA A 69 -4.37 18.63 1.08
CA ALA A 69 -4.02 19.32 2.30
C ALA A 69 -2.67 18.85 2.83
N ALA A 70 -2.48 17.53 2.98
CA ALA A 70 -1.27 16.94 3.53
C ALA A 70 -0.01 17.32 2.74
N TRP A 71 -0.02 17.18 1.41
CA TRP A 71 1.14 17.49 0.59
C TRP A 71 1.46 18.99 0.49
N ASN A 72 0.47 19.86 0.72
CA ASN A 72 0.72 21.29 0.78
C ASN A 72 1.41 21.73 2.07
N THR A 73 1.16 21.04 3.18
CA THR A 73 1.74 21.35 4.50
C THR A 73 3.01 20.56 4.83
N ARG A 74 3.30 19.47 4.11
CA ARG A 74 4.50 18.65 4.34
C ARG A 74 5.78 19.48 4.18
N PRO A 75 6.71 19.43 5.16
CA PRO A 75 7.99 20.10 5.02
C PRO A 75 8.83 19.42 3.94
N VAL A 76 9.46 20.23 3.09
CA VAL A 76 10.42 19.73 2.12
C VAL A 76 11.74 19.50 2.84
N LYS A 77 12.20 18.26 2.87
CA LYS A 77 13.53 17.91 3.35
C LYS A 77 14.51 17.94 2.17
N PRO A 78 15.56 18.79 2.20
CA PRO A 78 16.57 18.81 1.15
C PRO A 78 17.24 17.44 0.97
N ASN A 79 17.73 17.19 -0.25
CA ASN A 79 18.49 15.98 -0.61
C ASN A 79 17.79 14.67 -0.22
N THR A 80 16.46 14.67 -0.21
CA THR A 80 15.64 13.50 0.12
C THR A 80 15.12 12.87 -1.17
N ARG A 81 15.34 11.57 -1.33
CA ARG A 81 14.93 10.80 -2.51
C ARG A 81 14.05 9.63 -2.05
N LEU A 82 12.84 9.60 -2.58
CA LEU A 82 11.92 8.48 -2.46
C LEU A 82 11.97 7.67 -3.77
N THR A 83 12.17 6.36 -3.67
CA THR A 83 12.07 5.42 -4.80
C THR A 83 11.17 4.27 -4.43
N TRP A 84 10.44 3.73 -5.41
CA TRP A 84 9.61 2.55 -5.25
C TRP A 84 9.35 1.90 -6.60
N TYR A 85 8.82 0.68 -6.59
CA TYR A 85 8.41 -0.03 -7.80
C TYR A 85 7.33 -1.08 -7.48
N PRO A 86 6.46 -1.43 -8.42
CA PRO A 86 5.41 -2.44 -8.21
C PRO A 86 5.96 -3.87 -8.15
N LEU A 87 5.48 -4.64 -7.18
CA LEU A 87 5.62 -6.10 -7.08
C LEU A 87 4.31 -6.84 -7.39
N LEU A 88 3.19 -6.14 -7.41
CA LEU A 88 1.89 -6.66 -7.79
C LEU A 88 1.07 -5.50 -8.34
N ALA A 89 0.26 -5.81 -9.34
CA ALA A 89 -0.83 -4.95 -9.77
C ALA A 89 -2.03 -5.81 -10.15
N ASP A 90 -3.21 -5.34 -9.78
CA ASP A 90 -4.50 -5.90 -10.22
C ASP A 90 -5.46 -4.77 -10.61
N VAL A 91 -6.48 -5.11 -11.38
CA VAL A 91 -7.43 -4.15 -11.94
C VAL A 91 -8.81 -4.81 -12.06
N ALA A 92 -9.86 -4.04 -11.79
CA ALA A 92 -11.22 -4.44 -12.11
C ALA A 92 -11.34 -4.79 -13.59
N GLN A 93 -12.18 -5.77 -13.94
CA GLN A 93 -12.39 -6.15 -15.33
C GLN A 93 -12.93 -5.00 -16.19
N THR A 94 -13.66 -4.06 -15.58
CA THR A 94 -14.14 -2.83 -16.24
C THR A 94 -13.05 -1.77 -16.44
N GLY A 95 -11.86 -1.94 -15.86
CA GLY A 95 -10.71 -1.06 -16.08
C GLY A 95 -10.86 0.35 -15.51
N ASP A 96 -11.71 0.54 -14.50
CA ASP A 96 -12.02 1.82 -13.84
C ASP A 96 -11.37 1.94 -12.45
N LEU A 97 -11.04 0.82 -11.82
CA LEU A 97 -10.38 0.72 -10.52
C LEU A 97 -9.21 -0.27 -10.60
N GLY A 98 -8.08 0.06 -10.00
CA GLY A 98 -6.97 -0.87 -9.83
C GLY A 98 -6.10 -0.53 -8.64
N TYR A 99 -5.15 -1.39 -8.32
CA TYR A 99 -4.17 -1.12 -7.28
C TYR A 99 -2.81 -1.68 -7.61
N THR A 100 -1.80 -1.10 -6.99
CA THR A 100 -0.41 -1.53 -7.03
C THR A 100 0.12 -1.64 -5.61
N THR A 101 1.10 -2.51 -5.42
CA THR A 101 1.85 -2.58 -4.17
C THR A 101 3.26 -3.09 -4.40
N GLY A 102 4.19 -2.63 -3.58
CA GLY A 102 5.58 -3.04 -3.58
C GLY A 102 6.40 -2.24 -2.57
N PRO A 103 7.72 -2.39 -2.58
CA PRO A 103 8.57 -1.74 -1.61
C PRO A 103 8.88 -0.31 -2.02
N TRP A 104 9.14 0.53 -1.02
CA TRP A 104 9.72 1.85 -1.19
C TRP A 104 10.96 2.01 -0.32
N THR A 105 11.86 2.90 -0.73
CA THR A 105 13.05 3.30 0.01
C THR A 105 13.16 4.81 0.03
N MET A 106 13.47 5.36 1.20
CA MET A 106 13.77 6.77 1.40
C MET A 106 15.27 6.94 1.71
N LEU A 107 15.94 7.77 0.92
CA LEU A 107 17.31 8.19 1.16
C LEU A 107 17.35 9.68 1.51
N GLN A 108 18.28 10.08 2.37
CA GLN A 108 18.62 11.49 2.60
C GLN A 108 20.14 11.64 2.60
N ASN A 109 20.66 12.54 1.77
CA ASN A 109 22.10 12.68 1.53
C ASN A 109 22.77 11.32 1.19
N ASP A 110 22.12 10.56 0.29
CA ASP A 110 22.52 9.22 -0.15
C ASP A 110 22.63 8.15 0.95
N ARG A 111 22.10 8.43 2.15
CA ARG A 111 22.03 7.46 3.26
C ARG A 111 20.59 6.99 3.45
N ALA A 112 20.43 5.67 3.60
CA ALA A 112 19.15 5.06 3.90
C ALA A 112 18.54 5.64 5.18
N GLN A 113 17.31 6.14 5.08
CA GLN A 113 16.56 6.68 6.22
C GLN A 113 15.47 5.71 6.65
N ALA A 114 14.70 5.20 5.69
CA ALA A 114 13.61 4.27 5.93
C ALA A 114 13.34 3.44 4.67
N ALA A 115 12.72 2.28 4.87
CA ALA A 115 12.19 1.46 3.80
C ALA A 115 10.84 0.87 4.26
N GLY A 116 10.00 0.56 3.30
CA GLY A 116 8.65 0.11 3.60
C GLY A 116 7.97 -0.58 2.44
N GLU A 117 6.68 -0.80 2.61
CA GLU A 117 5.76 -1.25 1.57
C GLU A 117 4.73 -0.16 1.33
N TYR A 118 4.28 0.00 0.08
CA TYR A 118 3.22 0.91 -0.29
C TYR A 118 2.03 0.15 -0.86
N VAL A 119 0.86 0.80 -0.79
CA VAL A 119 -0.34 0.47 -1.54
C VAL A 119 -0.83 1.75 -2.18
N THR A 120 -1.02 1.71 -3.51
CA THR A 120 -1.67 2.79 -4.25
C THR A 120 -2.94 2.25 -4.89
N LEU A 121 -4.09 2.86 -4.56
CA LEU A 121 -5.36 2.61 -5.24
C LEU A 121 -5.54 3.66 -6.32
N TRP A 122 -5.78 3.20 -7.54
CA TRP A 122 -5.91 4.01 -8.75
C TRP A 122 -7.36 3.98 -9.23
N ARG A 123 -7.88 5.15 -9.63
CA ARG A 123 -9.16 5.25 -10.33
C ARG A 123 -8.99 6.01 -11.64
N LYS A 124 -9.63 5.49 -12.69
CA LYS A 124 -9.70 6.16 -13.98
C LYS A 124 -10.70 7.31 -13.88
N GLN A 125 -10.24 8.52 -14.18
CA GLN A 125 -11.04 9.73 -14.13
C GLN A 125 -11.88 9.88 -15.43
N PRO A 126 -12.91 10.76 -15.44
CA PRO A 126 -13.74 10.97 -16.64
C PRO A 126 -12.97 11.43 -17.88
N ASP A 127 -11.84 12.10 -17.70
CA ASP A 127 -10.91 12.50 -18.79
C ASP A 127 -10.01 11.36 -19.28
N GLY A 128 -10.16 10.15 -18.72
CA GLY A 128 -9.40 8.95 -19.06
C GLY A 128 -8.08 8.80 -18.31
N GLN A 129 -7.65 9.79 -17.51
CA GLN A 129 -6.41 9.70 -16.75
C GLN A 129 -6.55 8.78 -15.54
N TRP A 130 -5.51 8.03 -15.23
CA TRP A 130 -5.41 7.32 -13.95
C TRP A 130 -4.87 8.26 -12.89
N LYS A 131 -5.60 8.39 -11.78
CA LYS A 131 -5.17 9.14 -10.60
C LYS A 131 -5.30 8.28 -9.36
N TYR A 132 -4.36 8.41 -8.43
CA TYR A 132 -4.48 7.69 -7.17
C TYR A 132 -5.60 8.32 -6.34
N VAL A 133 -6.39 7.48 -5.68
CA VAL A 133 -7.44 7.87 -4.73
C VAL A 133 -7.09 7.49 -3.30
N VAL A 134 -6.14 6.58 -3.12
CA VAL A 134 -5.52 6.28 -1.84
C VAL A 134 -4.05 6.00 -2.09
N ASN A 135 -3.16 6.62 -1.33
CA ASN A 135 -1.77 6.20 -1.25
C ASN A 135 -1.39 6.05 0.23
N MET A 136 -0.97 4.84 0.58
CA MET A 136 -0.64 4.48 1.95
C MET A 136 0.67 3.71 1.94
N GLY A 137 1.49 3.95 2.96
CA GLY A 137 2.74 3.23 3.16
C GLY A 137 2.88 2.80 4.60
N ILE A 138 3.71 1.79 4.81
CA ILE A 138 4.11 1.32 6.12
C ILE A 138 5.60 1.02 6.10
N GLU A 139 6.31 1.32 7.18
CA GLU A 139 7.69 0.89 7.33
C GLU A 139 7.76 -0.62 7.48
N ARG A 140 8.78 -1.23 6.89
CA ARG A 140 9.00 -2.67 6.91
C ARG A 140 10.28 -2.99 7.67
N ILE A 141 10.32 -4.20 8.22
CA ILE A 141 11.58 -4.80 8.68
C ILE A 141 12.19 -5.62 7.54
N GLY A 142 13.51 -5.49 7.37
CA GLY A 142 14.31 -6.28 6.44
C GLY A 142 14.48 -5.66 5.05
N VAL A 143 15.34 -6.28 4.25
CA VAL A 143 15.78 -5.77 2.94
C VAL A 143 14.66 -5.92 1.90
N PRO A 144 14.31 -4.86 1.15
CA PRO A 144 13.34 -4.98 0.07
C PRO A 144 13.81 -5.99 -0.99
N PRO A 145 12.90 -6.73 -1.65
CA PRO A 145 13.28 -7.57 -2.78
C PRO A 145 13.88 -6.70 -3.91
N SER A 146 14.26 -7.32 -5.03
CA SER A 146 14.61 -6.57 -6.24
C SER A 146 13.39 -6.39 -7.14
N ALA A 147 13.42 -5.36 -7.99
CA ALA A 147 12.38 -5.15 -8.98
C ALA A 147 12.31 -6.34 -9.96
N PRO A 148 11.13 -6.94 -10.18
CA PRO A 148 10.99 -8.03 -11.12
C PRO A 148 11.03 -7.51 -12.57
N ALA A 149 11.50 -8.34 -13.49
CA ALA A 149 11.42 -8.03 -14.93
C ALA A 149 9.98 -7.93 -15.44
N THR A 150 9.05 -8.63 -14.78
CA THR A 150 7.61 -8.56 -15.06
C THR A 150 6.84 -8.57 -13.75
N VAL A 151 5.97 -7.59 -13.57
CA VAL A 151 5.11 -7.54 -12.39
C VAL A 151 4.02 -8.60 -12.53
N PRO A 152 3.84 -9.53 -11.56
CA PRO A 152 2.81 -10.55 -11.62
C PRO A 152 1.40 -9.99 -11.39
N ALA A 153 0.40 -10.67 -11.96
CA ALA A 153 -1.01 -10.51 -11.62
C ALA A 153 -1.41 -11.56 -10.57
N PRO A 154 -2.50 -11.38 -9.81
CA PRO A 154 -3.07 -12.47 -9.02
C PRO A 154 -3.41 -13.68 -9.90
N ARG A 155 -3.21 -14.90 -9.37
CA ARG A 155 -3.54 -16.14 -10.09
C ARG A 155 -5.01 -16.51 -9.98
N GLN A 156 -5.66 -16.16 -8.86
CA GLN A 156 -7.10 -16.33 -8.73
C GLN A 156 -7.81 -15.41 -9.74
N ALA A 157 -8.70 -15.97 -10.57
CA ALA A 157 -9.44 -15.20 -11.55
C ALA A 157 -10.53 -14.36 -10.88
N LEU A 158 -10.72 -13.13 -11.38
CA LEU A 158 -11.89 -12.32 -11.00
C LEU A 158 -13.17 -12.97 -11.57
N ALA A 159 -14.25 -12.90 -10.80
CA ALA A 159 -15.59 -13.22 -11.29
C ALA A 159 -15.91 -12.34 -12.49
N MET A 160 -16.56 -12.90 -13.53
CA MET A 160 -16.88 -12.15 -14.74
C MET A 160 -17.58 -10.83 -14.42
N ALA A 161 -17.11 -9.75 -15.05
CA ALA A 161 -17.78 -8.47 -14.97
C ALA A 161 -19.18 -8.60 -15.54
N THR A 162 -20.15 -8.27 -14.71
CA THR A 162 -21.49 -7.90 -15.13
C THR A 162 -21.63 -6.42 -14.82
N PRO A 163 -22.06 -5.56 -15.76
CA PRO A 163 -22.39 -4.17 -15.45
C PRO A 163 -23.22 -4.13 -14.17
N SER A 164 -22.63 -3.60 -13.11
CA SER A 164 -23.18 -3.67 -11.78
C SER A 164 -23.78 -2.32 -11.43
N MET A 165 -25.07 -2.30 -11.15
CA MET A 165 -25.71 -1.16 -10.50
C MET A 165 -25.52 -1.21 -8.97
N ALA A 166 -24.74 -2.18 -8.46
CA ALA A 166 -24.54 -2.31 -7.03
C ALA A 166 -23.86 -1.05 -6.47
N PRO A 167 -24.48 -0.39 -5.48
CA PRO A 167 -23.85 0.75 -4.84
C PRO A 167 -22.64 0.30 -4.00
N THR A 168 -21.72 1.23 -3.73
CA THR A 168 -20.59 1.04 -2.82
C THR A 168 -21.01 0.49 -1.45
N SER A 169 -22.25 0.75 -0.98
CA SER A 169 -22.75 0.23 0.29
C SER A 169 -22.73 -1.29 0.38
N VAL A 170 -22.86 -2.01 -0.74
CA VAL A 170 -22.73 -3.49 -0.75
C VAL A 170 -21.36 -3.92 -0.21
N LEU A 171 -20.30 -3.18 -0.55
CA LEU A 171 -18.95 -3.45 -0.07
C LEU A 171 -18.76 -3.01 1.38
N LEU A 172 -19.35 -1.89 1.79
CA LEU A 172 -19.32 -1.44 3.18
C LEU A 172 -20.05 -2.42 4.10
N ASP A 173 -21.18 -2.99 3.67
CA ASP A 173 -21.93 -4.00 4.41
C ASP A 173 -21.18 -5.33 4.48
N LEU A 174 -20.44 -5.70 3.43
CA LEU A 174 -19.51 -6.84 3.47
C LEU A 174 -18.42 -6.61 4.53
N ASP A 175 -17.80 -5.43 4.52
CA ASP A 175 -16.72 -5.10 5.45
C ASP A 175 -17.21 -5.00 6.91
N ALA A 176 -18.41 -4.44 7.13
CA ALA A 176 -19.04 -4.40 8.45
C ALA A 176 -19.38 -5.81 8.98
N ARG A 177 -19.82 -6.74 8.12
CA ARG A 177 -20.02 -8.14 8.50
C ARG A 177 -18.70 -8.83 8.87
N PHE A 178 -17.64 -8.57 8.11
CA PHE A 178 -16.30 -9.02 8.46
C PHE A 178 -15.89 -8.47 9.84
N ALA A 179 -16.05 -7.17 10.07
CA ALA A 179 -15.70 -6.50 11.33
C ALA A 179 -16.48 -7.08 12.53
N ALA A 180 -17.77 -7.36 12.37
CA ALA A 180 -18.58 -7.98 13.41
C ALA A 180 -18.15 -9.43 13.71
N ALA A 181 -17.82 -10.21 12.68
CA ALA A 181 -17.35 -11.59 12.83
C ALA A 181 -15.96 -11.65 13.50
N GLU A 182 -15.08 -10.71 13.17
CA GLU A 182 -13.73 -10.58 13.71
C GLU A 182 -13.72 -10.44 15.23
N VAL A 183 -14.69 -9.71 15.80
CA VAL A 183 -14.84 -9.55 17.26
C VAL A 183 -15.17 -10.87 17.95
N LEU A 184 -15.89 -11.76 17.28
CA LEU A 184 -16.37 -13.02 17.86
C LEU A 184 -15.38 -14.17 17.66
N LYS A 185 -14.84 -14.30 16.45
CA LYS A 185 -14.00 -15.43 16.01
C LYS A 185 -12.92 -14.95 15.03
N PRO A 186 -11.89 -14.21 15.48
CA PRO A 186 -10.94 -13.54 14.59
C PRO A 186 -10.23 -14.51 13.64
N GLY A 187 -9.61 -15.58 14.17
CA GLY A 187 -8.92 -16.55 13.34
C GLY A 187 -9.81 -17.25 12.30
N ALA A 188 -11.03 -17.64 12.68
CA ALA A 188 -12.00 -18.24 11.76
C ALA A 188 -12.52 -17.24 10.72
N THR A 189 -12.66 -15.96 11.11
CA THR A 189 -13.11 -14.89 10.22
C THR A 189 -12.09 -14.66 9.11
N TYR A 190 -10.81 -14.47 9.45
CA TYR A 190 -9.78 -14.40 8.41
C TYR A 190 -9.70 -15.69 7.58
N GLN A 191 -9.78 -16.87 8.19
CA GLN A 191 -9.80 -18.12 7.42
C GLN A 191 -10.94 -18.18 6.39
N GLN A 192 -12.10 -17.61 6.70
CA GLN A 192 -13.25 -17.57 5.80
C GLN A 192 -13.09 -16.54 4.67
N TYR A 193 -12.60 -15.34 4.98
CA TYR A 193 -12.63 -14.21 4.05
C TYR A 193 -11.31 -13.96 3.33
N LEU A 194 -10.19 -14.45 3.82
CA LEU A 194 -8.87 -14.16 3.25
C LEU A 194 -8.69 -14.89 1.91
N SER A 195 -8.21 -14.18 0.90
CA SER A 195 -7.76 -14.81 -0.36
C SER A 195 -6.55 -15.71 -0.10
N ALA A 196 -6.44 -16.81 -0.85
CA ALA A 196 -5.25 -17.67 -0.82
C ALA A 196 -3.96 -16.96 -1.28
N GLU A 197 -4.09 -15.78 -1.90
CA GLU A 197 -2.98 -14.95 -2.38
C GLU A 197 -2.91 -13.60 -1.65
N ALA A 198 -3.61 -13.47 -0.52
CA ALA A 198 -3.73 -12.20 0.17
C ALA A 198 -2.38 -11.63 0.63
N ARG A 199 -2.28 -10.30 0.70
CA ARG A 199 -1.14 -9.59 1.27
C ARG A 199 -1.55 -8.76 2.48
N LEU A 200 -0.92 -9.01 3.62
CA LEU A 200 -1.19 -8.32 4.87
C LEU A 200 0.04 -7.54 5.32
N TYR A 201 -0.18 -6.25 5.60
CA TYR A 201 0.83 -5.30 6.04
C TYR A 201 0.45 -4.78 7.44
N ARG A 202 1.33 -5.02 8.41
CA ARG A 202 1.12 -4.74 9.84
C ARG A 202 2.32 -3.98 10.40
N PRO A 203 2.12 -2.97 11.28
CA PRO A 203 3.22 -2.23 11.87
C PRO A 203 4.19 -3.17 12.59
N GLY A 204 5.48 -2.97 12.35
CA GLY A 204 6.54 -3.76 13.00
C GLY A 204 6.68 -5.21 12.51
N LEU A 205 5.94 -5.65 11.49
CA LEU A 205 6.05 -7.00 10.93
C LEU A 205 6.49 -6.97 9.47
N SER A 206 7.19 -8.01 9.04
CA SER A 206 7.39 -8.26 7.60
C SER A 206 6.04 -8.57 6.93
N MET A 207 5.90 -8.18 5.66
CA MET A 207 4.69 -8.47 4.88
C MET A 207 4.39 -9.97 4.89
N MET A 208 3.15 -10.32 5.24
CA MET A 208 2.66 -11.69 5.15
C MET A 208 1.93 -11.85 3.81
N GLN A 209 2.23 -12.91 3.06
CA GLN A 209 1.60 -13.16 1.77
C GLN A 209 1.18 -14.62 1.58
N GLY A 210 0.04 -14.83 0.91
CA GLY A 210 -0.50 -16.14 0.55
C GLY A 210 -0.63 -17.08 1.74
N LEU A 211 -0.07 -18.29 1.63
CA LEU A 211 -0.13 -19.30 2.71
C LEU A 211 0.44 -18.80 4.04
N ALA A 212 1.45 -17.92 4.04
CA ALA A 212 1.97 -17.35 5.27
C ALA A 212 0.93 -16.42 5.94
N ALA A 213 0.20 -15.61 5.16
CA ALA A 213 -0.89 -14.81 5.68
C ALA A 213 -1.99 -15.71 6.27
N VAL A 214 -2.44 -16.73 5.53
CA VAL A 214 -3.46 -17.69 6.01
C VAL A 214 -3.01 -18.38 7.30
N ALA A 215 -1.77 -18.86 7.36
CA ALA A 215 -1.24 -19.57 8.52
C ALA A 215 -1.08 -18.69 9.77
N ASN A 216 -0.73 -17.41 9.60
CA ASN A 216 -0.65 -16.48 10.73
C ASN A 216 -2.04 -16.09 11.22
N MET A 217 -2.96 -15.78 10.31
CA MET A 217 -4.26 -15.25 10.70
C MET A 217 -5.19 -16.31 11.28
N LYS A 218 -5.09 -17.58 10.88
CA LYS A 218 -5.95 -18.65 11.43
C LYS A 218 -5.85 -18.81 12.97
N ASN A 219 -4.70 -18.44 13.54
CA ASN A 219 -4.40 -18.55 14.97
C ASN A 219 -4.57 -17.21 15.70
N LEU A 220 -5.20 -16.21 15.08
CA LEU A 220 -5.44 -14.92 15.72
C LEU A 220 -6.46 -15.10 16.85
N GLU A 221 -6.00 -14.95 18.10
CA GLU A 221 -6.85 -15.05 19.29
C GLU A 221 -7.51 -13.72 19.64
N LYS A 222 -6.74 -12.63 19.58
CA LYS A 222 -7.22 -11.26 19.81
C LYS A 222 -7.38 -10.56 18.48
N GLY A 223 -8.63 -10.31 18.11
CA GLY A 223 -8.96 -9.64 16.86
C GLY A 223 -8.70 -8.14 16.87
N TYR A 224 -9.11 -7.52 15.78
CA TYR A 224 -9.16 -6.08 15.64
C TYR A 224 -10.62 -5.61 15.66
N ILE A 225 -10.85 -4.44 16.25
CA ILE A 225 -12.13 -3.75 16.18
C ILE A 225 -12.04 -2.77 15.01
N PHE A 226 -12.76 -3.04 13.94
CA PHE A 226 -12.79 -2.20 12.74
C PHE A 226 -14.02 -1.29 12.72
N ALA A 227 -13.82 -0.05 12.28
CA ALA A 227 -14.88 0.89 11.96
C ALA A 227 -14.69 1.38 10.51
N PRO A 228 -15.42 0.79 9.54
CA PRO A 228 -15.44 1.23 8.15
C PRO A 228 -15.97 2.66 8.04
N THR A 229 -15.35 3.48 7.20
CA THR A 229 -15.76 4.89 7.00
C THR A 229 -16.22 5.17 5.58
N THR A 230 -15.47 4.71 4.57
CA THR A 230 -15.77 4.96 3.16
C THR A 230 -15.15 3.88 2.30
N GLY A 231 -15.51 3.85 1.02
CA GLY A 231 -14.99 2.88 0.07
C GLY A 231 -15.37 3.20 -1.36
N TYR A 232 -15.03 2.28 -2.25
CA TYR A 232 -15.46 2.34 -3.64
C TYR A 232 -15.56 0.91 -4.20
N LEU A 233 -16.57 0.69 -5.02
CA LEU A 233 -16.78 -0.55 -5.78
C LEU A 233 -16.64 -0.23 -7.27
N SER A 234 -15.89 -1.07 -8.00
CA SER A 234 -15.77 -0.96 -9.46
C SER A 234 -17.13 -1.09 -10.15
N ALA A 235 -17.26 -0.50 -11.34
CA ALA A 235 -18.47 -0.64 -12.17
C ALA A 235 -18.80 -2.11 -12.52
N GLY A 236 -17.79 -2.99 -12.55
CA GLY A 236 -17.96 -4.43 -12.75
C GLY A 236 -18.42 -5.20 -11.51
N GLY A 237 -18.41 -4.58 -10.32
CA GLY A 237 -18.80 -5.21 -9.06
C GLY A 237 -17.85 -6.33 -8.60
N ASP A 238 -16.59 -6.31 -9.06
CA ASP A 238 -15.61 -7.38 -8.93
C ASP A 238 -14.36 -6.99 -8.11
N LEU A 239 -14.12 -5.68 -7.94
CA LEU A 239 -13.01 -5.16 -7.16
C LEU A 239 -13.48 -3.92 -6.40
N GLY A 240 -13.05 -3.78 -5.15
CA GLY A 240 -13.34 -2.61 -4.36
C GLY A 240 -12.39 -2.44 -3.20
N TYR A 241 -12.45 -1.27 -2.56
CA TYR A 241 -11.70 -1.02 -1.35
C TYR A 241 -12.56 -0.36 -0.28
N VAL A 242 -12.18 -0.58 0.96
CA VAL A 242 -12.74 0.05 2.15
C VAL A 242 -11.62 0.70 2.94
N LEU A 243 -11.88 1.92 3.41
CA LEU A 243 -11.07 2.67 4.32
C LEU A 243 -11.77 2.79 5.66
N GLY A 244 -11.02 2.77 6.74
CA GLY A 244 -11.57 2.99 8.06
C GLY A 244 -10.50 3.06 9.13
N THR A 245 -10.95 2.95 10.37
CA THR A 245 -10.06 2.89 11.53
C THR A 245 -10.09 1.50 12.14
N TYR A 246 -8.99 1.12 12.78
CA TYR A 246 -8.91 -0.10 13.56
C TYR A 246 -8.41 0.22 14.97
N ARG A 247 -8.78 -0.65 15.91
CA ARG A 247 -8.23 -0.73 17.25
C ARG A 247 -7.87 -2.17 17.55
N HIS A 248 -6.65 -2.39 18.02
CA HIS A 248 -6.25 -3.65 18.64
C HIS A 248 -6.23 -3.46 20.16
N PRO A 249 -7.09 -4.16 20.92
CA PRO A 249 -7.06 -4.08 22.37
C PRO A 249 -5.68 -4.46 22.92
N GLY A 250 -5.15 -3.63 23.81
CA GLY A 250 -3.90 -3.94 24.50
C GLY A 250 -4.08 -5.02 25.57
N ASP A 251 -2.96 -5.49 26.12
CA ASP A 251 -2.90 -6.32 27.30
C ASP A 251 -1.71 -5.92 28.20
N ALA A 252 -1.46 -6.72 29.24
CA ALA A 252 -0.38 -6.45 30.19
C ALA A 252 1.02 -6.38 29.55
N LYS A 253 1.21 -6.97 28.36
CA LYS A 253 2.50 -7.03 27.65
C LYS A 253 2.54 -6.13 26.42
N HIS A 254 1.39 -5.84 25.82
CA HIS A 254 1.30 -5.08 24.57
C HIS A 254 0.35 -3.89 24.71
N PRO A 255 0.79 -2.66 24.45
CA PRO A 255 -0.09 -1.50 24.51
C PRO A 255 -1.21 -1.61 23.47
N GLN A 256 -2.32 -0.91 23.72
CA GLN A 256 -3.38 -0.78 22.73
C GLN A 256 -2.82 -0.11 21.46
N GLU A 257 -3.16 -0.67 20.30
CA GLU A 257 -2.82 -0.10 19.01
C GLU A 257 -4.07 0.48 18.35
N SER A 258 -3.93 1.58 17.62
CA SER A 258 -5.00 2.10 16.78
C SER A 258 -4.44 2.88 15.60
N GLY A 259 -5.18 2.91 14.51
CA GLY A 259 -4.75 3.58 13.30
C GLY A 259 -5.80 3.52 12.22
N SER A 260 -5.36 3.75 11.00
CA SER A 260 -6.18 3.65 9.80
C SER A 260 -5.84 2.38 9.03
N TYR A 261 -6.82 1.82 8.33
CA TYR A 261 -6.60 0.72 7.43
C TYR A 261 -7.12 1.02 6.03
N VAL A 262 -6.51 0.36 5.05
CA VAL A 262 -7.09 0.09 3.74
C VAL A 262 -7.27 -1.41 3.58
N ARG A 263 -8.45 -1.83 3.13
CA ARG A 263 -8.74 -3.21 2.78
C ARG A 263 -9.25 -3.27 1.35
N ILE A 264 -8.64 -4.14 0.54
CA ILE A 264 -9.05 -4.38 -0.84
C ILE A 264 -9.78 -5.72 -0.88
N TRP A 265 -11.01 -5.66 -1.38
CA TRP A 265 -11.87 -6.80 -1.59
C TRP A 265 -11.92 -7.11 -3.08
N ARG A 266 -11.85 -8.38 -3.42
CA ARG A 266 -12.03 -8.87 -4.78
C ARG A 266 -13.08 -9.97 -4.80
N ARG A 267 -13.87 -10.04 -5.86
CA ARG A 267 -14.81 -11.13 -6.09
C ARG A 267 -14.10 -12.17 -6.96
N GLU A 268 -13.61 -13.23 -6.34
CA GLU A 268 -12.99 -14.37 -7.03
C GLU A 268 -14.08 -15.25 -7.66
N ALA A 269 -13.83 -15.76 -8.86
CA ALA A 269 -14.84 -16.46 -9.67
C ALA A 269 -15.51 -17.65 -8.95
N GLU A 270 -14.73 -18.40 -8.17
CA GLU A 270 -15.19 -19.61 -7.47
C GLU A 270 -15.51 -19.33 -6.00
N ALA A 271 -14.76 -18.44 -5.35
CA ALA A 271 -14.80 -18.25 -3.91
C ALA A 271 -15.70 -17.07 -3.46
N GLY A 272 -16.17 -16.25 -4.41
CA GLY A 272 -16.92 -15.04 -4.11
C GLY A 272 -16.02 -13.95 -3.53
N TRP A 273 -16.57 -13.10 -2.66
CA TRP A 273 -15.81 -12.00 -2.07
C TRP A 273 -14.70 -12.50 -1.13
N ARG A 274 -13.49 -12.01 -1.38
CA ARG A 274 -12.27 -12.31 -0.62
C ARG A 274 -11.45 -11.06 -0.37
N LEU A 275 -10.83 -11.01 0.80
CA LEU A 275 -9.87 -9.99 1.20
C LEU A 275 -8.55 -10.28 0.48
N ALA A 276 -8.21 -9.43 -0.49
CA ALA A 276 -7.01 -9.56 -1.32
C ALA A 276 -5.80 -8.85 -0.71
N LEU A 277 -6.03 -7.71 -0.07
CA LEU A 277 -4.98 -6.92 0.54
C LEU A 277 -5.51 -6.19 1.77
N GLU A 278 -4.71 -6.08 2.81
CA GLU A 278 -4.99 -5.19 3.92
C GLU A 278 -3.71 -4.56 4.47
N MET A 279 -3.70 -3.24 4.58
CA MET A 279 -2.60 -2.49 5.18
C MET A 279 -3.11 -1.65 6.33
N PHE A 280 -2.38 -1.71 7.44
CA PHE A 280 -2.55 -0.86 8.60
C PHE A 280 -1.49 0.23 8.63
N ASN A 281 -1.84 1.39 9.16
CA ASN A 281 -0.88 2.42 9.54
C ASN A 281 -1.34 3.01 10.87
N SER A 282 -0.48 2.87 11.87
CA SER A 282 -0.62 3.47 13.18
C SER A 282 0.40 4.61 13.33
N PRO A 283 0.23 5.49 14.33
CA PRO A 283 1.34 6.31 14.81
C PRO A 283 2.57 5.43 15.08
N ALA A 284 3.76 5.97 14.84
CA ALA A 284 4.98 5.32 15.33
C ALA A 284 4.87 5.15 16.85
N ALA A 285 5.30 4.00 17.36
CA ALA A 285 5.38 3.82 18.80
C ALA A 285 6.27 4.93 19.38
N VAL A 286 5.76 5.71 20.34
CA VAL A 286 6.60 6.63 21.10
C VAL A 286 7.62 5.75 21.80
N ALA A 287 8.89 5.80 21.36
CA ALA A 287 9.96 5.12 22.06
C ALA A 287 9.86 5.54 23.53
N ALA A 288 9.78 4.57 24.44
CA ALA A 288 9.85 4.87 25.86
C ALA A 288 11.07 5.79 26.09
N PRO A 289 10.95 6.87 26.88
CA PRO A 289 12.10 7.70 27.17
C PRO A 289 13.22 6.77 27.64
N ALA A 290 14.40 6.90 27.02
CA ALA A 290 15.56 6.15 27.44
C ALA A 290 15.66 6.29 28.96
N GLY A 291 15.55 5.16 29.66
CA GLY A 291 15.74 5.14 31.11
C GLY A 291 17.05 5.86 31.43
N PRO A 292 17.14 6.57 32.57
CA PRO A 292 18.35 7.30 32.91
C PRO A 292 19.55 6.36 32.75
N ALA A 293 20.57 6.84 32.05
CA ALA A 293 21.82 6.11 31.87
C ALA A 293 22.27 5.57 33.24
N PRO A 294 22.75 4.32 33.34
CA PRO A 294 23.19 3.78 34.60
C PRO A 294 24.24 4.74 35.18
N VAL A 295 23.97 5.21 36.39
CA VAL A 295 24.90 6.03 37.16
C VAL A 295 26.16 5.19 37.30
N ALA A 296 27.28 5.68 36.79
CA ALA A 296 28.57 5.03 36.98
C ALA A 296 28.82 4.93 38.49
N GLU A 297 28.74 3.71 39.04
CA GLU A 297 29.15 3.44 40.41
C GLU A 297 30.62 3.87 40.54
N GLY A 298 30.86 4.69 41.57
CA GLY A 298 32.11 5.39 41.78
C GLY A 298 33.31 4.44 41.84
N ALA A 299 34.42 4.91 41.27
CA ALA A 299 35.72 4.32 41.45
C ALA A 299 36.00 4.11 42.95
N GLY A 300 36.04 2.85 43.35
CA GLY A 300 36.46 2.44 44.68
C GLY A 300 37.86 2.97 44.96
N THR A 301 37.99 3.68 46.07
CA THR A 301 39.25 4.11 46.67
C THR A 301 40.15 2.89 46.92
N ALA A 302 41.31 2.87 46.28
CA ALA A 302 42.35 1.88 46.53
C ALA A 302 42.92 2.03 47.95
N PRO A 303 43.19 0.93 48.69
CA PRO A 303 43.80 1.00 50.00
C PRO A 303 45.31 1.33 49.89
N ALA A 304 45.78 2.19 50.79
CA ALA A 304 47.17 2.62 50.90
C ALA A 304 48.09 1.45 51.27
N ALA A 305 49.20 1.30 50.52
CA ALA A 305 50.25 0.34 50.81
C ALA A 305 51.07 0.76 52.04
N ALA A 306 51.27 -0.16 52.98
CA ALA A 306 52.12 0.00 54.15
C ALA A 306 53.63 0.00 53.77
N PRO A 307 54.49 0.76 54.47
CA PRO A 307 55.91 0.84 54.15
C PRO A 307 56.69 -0.39 54.64
N ALA A 308 57.55 -0.92 53.75
CA ALA A 308 58.48 -2.00 54.05
C ALA A 308 59.61 -1.53 54.99
N ARG A 309 59.80 -2.25 56.10
CA ARG A 309 60.97 -2.13 56.98
C ARG A 309 62.22 -2.57 56.22
N ARG A 310 63.23 -1.69 56.15
CA ARG A 310 64.60 -2.06 55.79
C ARG A 310 65.34 -2.48 57.05
N ALA A 311 65.98 -3.64 56.99
CA ALA A 311 66.99 -4.08 57.93
C ALA A 311 68.33 -3.42 57.59
N GLN A 312 68.85 -2.63 58.53
CA GLN A 312 70.24 -2.50 59.01
C GLN A 312 70.34 -1.20 59.81
#